data_AF-A0A660TDL7-F1
#
_entry.id   AF-A0A660TDL7-F1
#
_cell.length_a   1.000
_cell.length_b   1.000
_cell.length_c   1.000
_cell.angle_alpha   90.00
_cell.angle_beta   90.00
_cell.angle_gamma   90.00
#
_symmetry.space_group_name_H-M   'P 1'
#
loop_
_entity.id
_entity.type
_entity.pdbx_description
1 polymer ?
#
loop_
_entity_poly.entity_id
_entity_poly.type
_entity_poly.pdbx_seq_one_letter_code
_entity_poly.pdbx_strand_id
1 'polypeptide(L)'
;MRQVILKANDFDGFLSQSDKQSIEFMDKMYAETLPYYGKLETEKNNGEKTRAKEKLRSLYNEMGKMMQSITNKEPNIHVYSFETPHSIHGEASRLIAKLRNPETEHPEFVYYIQRAYELLFNLAFGGTEDRRKNYIFIKTAVNIPVQHYAVHKIPYVDDKIENSVMCVMLRGALLPSMIMSKEIQEYSSTNYVTPFALFKIHRDDTKDEYNMEYILDLDRSHFNLEQLDGKDLVFADPMNATGGSLITIMQYLKEQKIKPKSIRFFNVISVLKGSLRIVRAIDNAEIYTLWMDPALNKRAYIVPGLGDAGDRINGMDRREYPRDIIQLIADYGVNITSLYKSQVRKIEETVLYRSKE
;
A
#
# COMPACT_ATOMS: atom_id res chain seq x y z
N MET A 1 -16.73 -9.22 -22.54
CA MET A 1 -15.67 -8.77 -21.61
C MET A 1 -16.13 -9.17 -20.23
N ARG A 2 -15.39 -10.03 -19.53
CA ARG A 2 -15.75 -10.50 -18.18
C ARG A 2 -15.33 -9.45 -17.17
N GLN A 3 -16.29 -8.68 -16.68
CA GLN A 3 -16.05 -7.60 -15.72
C GLN A 3 -16.89 -7.84 -14.46
N VAL A 4 -16.28 -7.57 -13.31
CA VAL A 4 -16.97 -7.47 -12.03
C VAL A 4 -17.03 -6.00 -11.65
N ILE A 5 -18.21 -5.50 -11.35
CA ILE A 5 -18.45 -4.09 -11.02
C ILE A 5 -19.13 -4.02 -9.66
N LEU A 6 -18.48 -3.35 -8.71
CA LEU A 6 -19.11 -2.97 -7.44
C LEU A 6 -19.21 -1.45 -7.34
N LYS A 7 -20.31 -0.98 -6.77
CA LYS A 7 -20.63 0.44 -6.58
C LYS A 7 -20.32 0.87 -5.16
N ALA A 8 -20.04 2.16 -4.98
CA ALA A 8 -19.79 2.76 -3.68
C ALA A 8 -20.84 2.40 -2.61
N ASN A 9 -22.12 2.42 -3.01
CA ASN A 9 -23.27 2.08 -2.15
C ASN A 9 -23.24 0.63 -1.65
N ASP A 10 -22.63 -0.29 -2.39
CA ASP A 10 -22.51 -1.69 -1.99
C ASP A 10 -21.58 -1.84 -0.77
N PHE A 11 -20.80 -0.80 -0.44
CA PHE A 11 -19.89 -0.79 0.70
C PHE A 11 -20.43 -0.06 1.94
N ASP A 12 -21.58 0.61 1.87
CA ASP A 12 -22.09 1.45 2.97
C ASP A 12 -22.62 0.63 4.16
N GLY A 13 -22.84 -0.67 3.95
CA GLY A 13 -23.23 -1.62 4.98
C GLY A 13 -22.08 -2.10 5.88
N PHE A 14 -20.82 -1.90 5.51
CA PHE A 14 -19.68 -2.41 6.29
C PHE A 14 -19.32 -1.54 7.49
N LEU A 15 -19.58 -0.23 7.41
CA LEU A 15 -19.23 0.71 8.48
C LEU A 15 -20.34 0.75 9.53
N SER A 16 -19.95 0.60 10.80
CA SER A 16 -20.88 0.80 11.93
C SER A 16 -21.28 2.27 12.06
N GLN A 17 -22.32 2.56 12.83
CA GLN A 17 -22.73 3.93 13.09
C GLN A 17 -21.64 4.74 13.81
N SER A 18 -20.88 4.08 14.70
CA SER A 18 -19.73 4.69 15.38
C SER A 18 -18.61 5.02 14.40
N ASP A 19 -18.35 4.14 13.43
CA ASP A 19 -17.34 4.40 12.38
C ASP A 19 -17.75 5.62 11.55
N LYS A 20 -19.01 5.68 11.12
CA LYS A 20 -19.56 6.80 10.33
C LYS A 20 -19.44 8.13 11.07
N GLN A 21 -19.80 8.17 12.36
CA GLN A 21 -19.66 9.38 13.19
C GLN A 21 -18.20 9.82 13.34
N SER A 22 -17.29 8.86 13.54
CA SER A 22 -15.85 9.16 13.69
C SER A 22 -15.27 9.75 12.40
N ILE A 23 -15.65 9.19 11.24
CA ILE A 23 -15.22 9.68 9.92
C ILE A 23 -15.80 11.08 9.66
N GLU A 24 -17.10 11.28 9.88
CA GLU A 24 -17.75 12.59 9.67
C GLU A 24 -17.12 13.69 10.54
N PHE A 25 -16.78 13.36 11.78
CA PHE A 25 -16.11 14.30 12.67
C PHE A 25 -14.69 14.64 12.15
N MET A 26 -13.93 13.66 11.65
CA MET A 26 -12.63 13.89 11.04
C MET A 26 -12.73 14.78 9.80
N ASP A 27 -13.73 14.55 8.95
CA ASP A 27 -13.99 15.37 7.76
C ASP A 27 -14.31 16.83 8.13
N LYS A 28 -15.10 17.05 9.20
CA LYS A 28 -15.39 18.39 9.73
C LYS A 28 -14.13 19.08 10.24
N MET A 29 -13.32 18.40 11.03
CA MET A 29 -12.05 18.95 11.53
C MET A 29 -11.10 19.31 10.39
N TYR A 30 -11.00 18.45 9.37
CA TYR A 30 -10.18 18.75 8.21
C TYR A 30 -10.73 19.94 7.42
N ALA A 31 -12.05 20.08 7.28
CA ALA A 31 -12.65 21.23 6.61
C ALA A 31 -12.31 22.57 7.31
N GLU A 32 -12.16 22.58 8.64
CA GLU A 32 -11.73 23.76 9.40
C GLU A 32 -10.30 24.22 9.05
N THR A 33 -9.47 23.34 8.46
CA THR A 33 -8.11 23.70 8.03
C THR A 33 -8.09 24.54 6.76
N LEU A 34 -9.10 24.41 5.89
CA LEU A 34 -9.11 24.97 4.53
C LEU A 34 -8.93 26.51 4.48
N PRO A 35 -9.61 27.31 5.32
CA PRO A 35 -9.41 28.76 5.32
C PRO A 35 -7.97 29.17 5.66
N TYR A 36 -7.25 28.36 6.45
CA TYR A 36 -5.88 28.65 6.83
C TYR A 36 -4.88 28.31 5.73
N TYR A 37 -5.14 27.30 4.90
CA TYR A 37 -4.32 27.07 3.70
C TYR A 37 -4.39 28.24 2.74
N GLY A 38 -5.59 28.76 2.47
CA GLY A 38 -5.77 29.95 1.62
C GLY A 38 -4.97 31.15 2.14
N LYS A 39 -4.97 31.38 3.46
CA LYS A 39 -4.15 32.43 4.09
C LYS A 39 -2.64 32.24 3.88
N LEU A 40 -2.13 31.01 3.86
CA LEU A 40 -0.70 30.79 3.63
C LEU A 40 -0.27 31.18 2.21
N GLU A 41 -1.16 30.97 1.25
CA GLU A 41 -0.94 31.27 -0.17
C GLU A 41 -1.10 32.77 -0.47
N THR A 42 -2.18 33.39 -0.02
CA THR A 42 -2.56 34.75 -0.44
C THR A 42 -1.99 35.86 0.43
N GLU A 43 -1.75 35.62 1.72
CA GLU A 43 -1.38 36.67 2.66
C GLU A 43 0.05 37.16 2.41
N LYS A 44 0.31 38.45 2.64
CA LYS A 44 1.67 39.02 2.59
C LYS A 44 2.23 39.28 3.98
N ASN A 45 1.36 39.42 4.99
CA ASN A 45 1.76 39.64 6.37
C ASN A 45 2.33 38.36 7.03
N ASN A 46 3.62 38.40 7.39
CA ASN A 46 4.30 37.29 8.07
C ASN A 46 3.68 36.93 9.44
N GLY A 47 3.11 37.90 10.17
CA GLY A 47 2.44 37.65 11.44
C GLY A 47 1.16 36.82 11.28
N GLU A 48 0.37 37.10 10.24
CA GLU A 48 -0.86 36.37 9.96
C GLU A 48 -0.59 34.96 9.41
N LYS A 49 0.45 34.81 8.57
CA LYS A 49 0.94 33.47 8.18
C LYS A 49 1.38 32.65 9.38
N THR A 50 2.05 33.26 10.35
CA THR A 50 2.50 32.57 11.56
C THR A 50 1.30 32.08 12.38
N ARG A 51 0.30 32.94 12.60
CA ARG A 51 -0.96 32.55 13.28
C ARG A 51 -1.72 31.44 12.55
N ALA A 52 -1.77 31.48 11.22
CA ALA A 52 -2.37 30.42 10.41
C ALA A 52 -1.63 29.08 10.58
N LYS A 53 -0.29 29.09 10.56
CA LYS A 53 0.52 27.88 10.84
C LYS A 53 0.28 27.32 12.23
N GLU A 54 0.17 28.18 13.25
CA GLU A 54 -0.12 27.74 14.62
C GLU A 54 -1.50 27.08 14.74
N LYS A 55 -2.52 27.63 14.06
CA LYS A 55 -3.86 27.06 14.01
C LYS A 55 -3.88 25.71 13.29
N LEU A 56 -3.22 25.61 12.14
CA LEU A 56 -3.05 24.34 11.44
C LEU A 56 -2.37 23.29 12.33
N ARG A 57 -1.28 23.66 13.00
CA ARG A 57 -0.60 22.76 13.95
C ARG A 57 -1.54 22.25 15.04
N SER A 58 -2.39 23.11 15.60
CA SER A 58 -3.37 22.70 16.62
C SER A 58 -4.36 21.68 16.07
N LEU A 59 -4.97 21.97 14.91
CA LEU A 59 -5.95 21.09 14.26
C LEU A 59 -5.33 19.72 13.91
N TYR A 60 -4.12 19.71 13.34
CA TYR A 60 -3.41 18.46 13.03
C TYR A 60 -3.05 17.65 14.26
N ASN A 61 -2.68 18.30 15.38
CA ASN A 61 -2.43 17.60 16.63
C ASN A 61 -3.70 16.93 17.19
N GLU A 62 -4.85 17.61 17.09
CA GLU A 62 -6.12 17.06 17.54
C GLU A 62 -6.59 15.90 16.65
N MET A 63 -6.56 16.08 15.33
CA MET A 63 -6.86 15.02 14.36
C MET A 63 -5.95 13.80 14.57
N GLY A 64 -4.64 14.02 14.76
CA GLY A 64 -3.68 12.95 15.02
C GLY A 64 -3.99 12.14 16.28
N LYS A 65 -4.29 12.81 17.40
CA LYS A 65 -4.70 12.15 18.65
C LYS A 65 -5.98 11.33 18.48
N MET A 66 -6.94 11.86 17.74
CA MET A 66 -8.19 11.16 17.48
C MET A 66 -7.97 9.93 16.60
N MET A 67 -7.25 10.06 15.48
CA MET A 67 -6.92 8.94 14.61
C MET A 67 -6.21 7.84 15.39
N GLN A 68 -5.20 8.20 16.21
CA GLN A 68 -4.51 7.25 17.08
C GLN A 68 -5.46 6.58 18.09
N SER A 69 -6.39 7.34 18.69
CA SER A 69 -7.38 6.77 19.64
C SER A 69 -8.33 5.78 18.96
N ILE A 70 -8.71 6.04 17.70
CA ILE A 70 -9.55 5.13 16.91
C ILE A 70 -8.76 3.87 16.54
N THR A 71 -7.57 4.03 15.97
CA THR A 71 -6.75 2.89 15.52
C THR A 71 -6.29 2.02 16.68
N ASN A 72 -6.05 2.59 17.87
CA ASN A 72 -5.72 1.78 19.06
C ASN A 72 -6.84 0.83 19.50
N LYS A 73 -8.09 1.07 19.08
CA LYS A 73 -9.22 0.17 19.34
C LYS A 73 -9.36 -0.91 18.25
N GLU A 74 -8.59 -0.80 17.17
CA GLU A 74 -8.67 -1.65 15.98
C GLU A 74 -7.39 -2.47 15.85
N PRO A 75 -7.34 -3.70 16.38
CA PRO A 75 -6.11 -4.49 16.41
C PRO A 75 -5.57 -4.86 15.02
N ASN A 76 -6.40 -4.75 13.99
CA ASN A 76 -6.07 -5.09 12.61
C ASN A 76 -5.64 -3.87 11.77
N ILE A 77 -5.53 -2.68 12.37
CA ILE A 77 -5.07 -1.47 11.68
C ILE A 77 -3.80 -0.97 12.35
N HIS A 78 -2.68 -1.16 11.65
CA HIS A 78 -1.36 -0.78 12.10
C HIS A 78 -0.89 0.49 11.39
N VAL A 79 -0.63 1.53 12.17
CA VAL A 79 -0.13 2.81 11.66
C VAL A 79 1.27 3.04 12.19
N TYR A 80 2.27 2.99 11.30
CA TYR A 80 3.68 3.13 11.68
C TYR A 80 3.92 4.39 12.51
N SER A 81 3.40 5.54 12.07
CA SER A 81 3.57 6.82 12.77
C SER A 81 2.89 6.89 14.15
N PHE A 82 1.99 5.96 14.47
CA PHE A 82 1.28 5.93 15.76
C PHE A 82 1.81 4.84 16.70
N GLU A 83 2.28 3.73 16.16
CA GLU A 83 2.75 2.57 16.95
C GLU A 83 4.24 2.63 17.28
N THR A 84 5.04 3.26 16.42
CA THR A 84 6.50 3.31 16.63
C THR A 84 6.91 4.29 17.74
N PRO A 85 8.08 4.11 18.36
CA PRO A 85 8.59 5.06 19.35
C PRO A 85 8.77 6.47 18.78
N HIS A 86 8.52 7.48 19.60
CA HIS A 86 8.60 8.89 19.18
C HIS A 86 9.99 9.29 18.62
N SER A 87 11.05 8.62 19.07
CA SER A 87 12.42 8.84 18.58
C SER A 87 12.60 8.58 17.08
N ILE A 88 11.76 7.73 16.47
CA ILE A 88 11.86 7.37 15.05
C ILE A 88 10.73 7.97 14.19
N HIS A 89 9.79 8.71 14.78
CA HIS A 89 8.71 9.40 14.05
C HIS A 89 9.22 10.37 12.98
N GLY A 90 10.41 10.94 13.19
CA GLY A 90 11.06 11.82 12.22
C GLY A 90 11.36 11.15 10.89
N GLU A 91 11.58 9.84 10.87
CA GLU A 91 11.87 9.08 9.65
C GLU A 91 10.65 9.03 8.73
N ALA A 92 9.53 8.52 9.24
CA ALA A 92 8.27 8.46 8.50
C ALA A 92 7.79 9.85 8.08
N SER A 93 7.90 10.84 8.97
CA SER A 93 7.46 12.22 8.69
C SER A 93 8.24 12.87 7.54
N ARG A 94 9.57 12.72 7.52
CA ARG A 94 10.43 13.28 6.46
C ARG A 94 10.24 12.56 5.13
N LEU A 95 10.11 11.25 5.17
CA LEU A 95 9.80 10.43 4.00
C LEU A 95 8.47 10.87 3.39
N ILE A 96 7.40 10.93 4.20
CA ILE A 96 6.09 11.38 3.74
C ILE A 96 6.14 12.81 3.20
N ALA A 97 6.87 13.73 3.84
CA ALA A 97 7.01 15.09 3.34
C ALA A 97 7.60 15.14 1.91
N LYS A 98 8.58 14.29 1.61
CA LYS A 98 9.15 14.14 0.26
C LYS A 98 8.15 13.55 -0.73
N LEU A 99 7.44 12.50 -0.33
CA LEU A 99 6.39 11.93 -1.16
C LEU A 99 5.21 12.89 -1.37
N ARG A 100 4.94 13.85 -0.48
CA ARG A 100 3.89 14.86 -0.69
C ARG A 100 4.33 16.03 -1.56
N ASN A 101 5.63 16.33 -1.61
CA ASN A 101 6.12 17.47 -2.37
C ASN A 101 5.89 17.22 -3.87
N PRO A 102 5.13 18.09 -4.58
CA PRO A 102 4.96 17.98 -6.03
C PRO A 102 6.26 18.18 -6.80
N GLU A 103 7.27 18.84 -6.20
CA GLU A 103 8.59 19.08 -6.82
C GLU A 103 9.54 17.88 -6.68
N THR A 104 9.17 16.83 -5.94
CA THR A 104 10.00 15.63 -5.82
C THR A 104 10.00 14.86 -7.13
N GLU A 105 11.18 14.82 -7.76
CA GLU A 105 11.43 14.15 -9.03
C GLU A 105 11.25 12.62 -8.93
N HIS A 106 11.02 11.99 -10.07
CA HIS A 106 10.73 10.56 -10.18
C HIS A 106 11.75 9.65 -9.48
N PRO A 107 13.09 9.79 -9.65
CA PRO A 107 14.05 8.91 -8.99
C PRO A 107 14.01 9.02 -7.45
N GLU A 108 13.88 10.24 -6.93
CA GLU A 108 13.75 10.49 -5.49
C GLU A 108 12.41 9.95 -4.96
N PHE A 109 11.32 10.08 -5.73
CA PHE A 109 10.02 9.52 -5.38
C PHE A 109 10.07 7.99 -5.25
N VAL A 110 10.64 7.31 -6.26
CA VAL A 110 10.79 5.84 -6.26
C VAL A 110 11.64 5.37 -5.10
N TYR A 111 12.74 6.07 -4.79
CA TYR A 111 13.58 5.78 -3.63
C TYR A 111 12.78 5.81 -2.31
N TYR A 112 11.98 6.86 -2.10
CA TYR A 112 11.17 6.97 -0.88
C TYR A 112 9.99 5.98 -0.84
N ILE A 113 9.44 5.59 -1.99
CA ILE A 113 8.48 4.48 -2.06
C ILE A 113 9.14 3.17 -1.60
N GLN A 114 10.34 2.86 -2.07
CA GLN A 114 11.07 1.68 -1.62
C GLN A 114 11.31 1.70 -0.12
N ARG A 115 11.85 2.81 0.41
CA ARG A 115 12.05 3.00 1.86
C ARG A 115 10.76 2.82 2.65
N ALA A 116 9.62 3.29 2.16
CA ALA A 116 8.35 3.14 2.85
C ALA A 116 7.96 1.67 3.03
N TYR A 117 8.11 0.85 1.98
CA TYR A 117 7.77 -0.57 2.05
C TYR A 117 8.77 -1.39 2.88
N GLU A 118 10.04 -1.02 2.93
CA GLU A 118 11.01 -1.60 3.86
C GLU A 118 10.60 -1.36 5.34
N LEU A 119 10.19 -0.12 5.67
CA LEU A 119 9.70 0.20 7.03
C LEU A 119 8.42 -0.56 7.38
N LEU A 120 7.50 -0.67 6.42
CA LEU A 120 6.25 -1.41 6.58
C LEU A 120 6.46 -2.92 6.72
N PHE A 121 7.40 -3.49 5.98
CA PHE A 121 7.81 -4.89 6.14
C PHE A 121 8.30 -5.14 7.57
N ASN A 122 9.17 -4.26 8.08
CA ASN A 122 9.67 -4.36 9.46
C ASN A 122 8.56 -4.21 10.50
N LEU A 123 7.56 -3.37 10.26
CA LEU A 123 6.40 -3.25 11.14
C LEU A 123 5.59 -4.55 11.22
N ALA A 124 5.31 -5.18 10.08
CA ALA A 124 4.49 -6.40 10.02
C ALA A 124 5.25 -7.67 10.46
N PHE A 125 6.53 -7.78 10.09
CA PHE A 125 7.29 -9.02 10.23
C PHE A 125 8.48 -8.91 11.20
N GLY A 126 9.03 -7.71 11.42
CA GLY A 126 10.23 -7.50 12.23
C GLY A 126 10.02 -7.58 13.74
N GLY A 127 8.79 -7.30 14.22
CA GLY A 127 8.43 -7.27 15.65
C GLY A 127 8.09 -8.63 16.27
N THR A 128 8.49 -9.75 15.67
CA THR A 128 8.11 -11.06 16.20
C THR A 128 8.72 -11.31 17.58
N GLU A 129 7.89 -11.59 18.59
CA GLU A 129 8.32 -12.15 19.88
C GLU A 129 9.01 -13.52 19.74
N ASP A 130 8.99 -14.09 18.53
CA ASP A 130 9.68 -15.32 18.20
C ASP A 130 11.20 -15.16 18.40
N ARG A 131 11.72 -15.82 19.43
CA ARG A 131 13.14 -15.83 19.78
C ARG A 131 13.95 -16.74 18.85
N ARG A 132 13.29 -17.51 17.97
CA ARG A 132 13.96 -18.35 16.97
C ARG A 132 14.78 -17.46 16.05
N LYS A 133 15.94 -17.99 15.70
CA LYS A 133 16.94 -17.31 14.87
C LYS A 133 17.22 -18.18 13.67
N ASN A 134 17.35 -17.55 12.52
CA ASN A 134 17.82 -18.21 11.32
C ASN A 134 19.20 -17.67 10.91
N TYR A 135 19.80 -18.31 9.91
CA TYR A 135 21.13 -18.00 9.43
C TYR A 135 21.17 -17.98 7.90
N ILE A 136 21.66 -16.88 7.34
CA ILE A 136 21.95 -16.77 5.91
C ILE A 136 23.44 -17.11 5.70
N PHE A 137 23.71 -18.01 4.77
CA PHE A 137 25.06 -18.37 4.34
C PHE A 137 25.32 -17.81 2.94
N ILE A 138 26.30 -16.90 2.82
CA ILE A 138 26.60 -16.21 1.57
C ILE A 138 28.03 -16.55 1.16
N LYS A 139 28.22 -17.07 -0.06
CA LYS A 139 29.56 -17.20 -0.65
C LYS A 139 30.19 -15.81 -0.77
N THR A 140 31.36 -15.62 -0.20
CA THR A 140 32.07 -14.34 -0.33
C THR A 140 32.99 -14.36 -1.55
N ALA A 141 33.45 -13.17 -1.96
CA ALA A 141 34.47 -13.04 -3.00
C ALA A 141 35.84 -13.60 -2.58
N VAL A 142 36.05 -13.90 -1.29
CA VAL A 142 37.29 -14.51 -0.78
C VAL A 142 37.18 -16.02 -0.91
N ASN A 143 38.00 -16.59 -1.79
CA ASN A 143 37.93 -18.01 -2.16
C ASN A 143 39.28 -18.73 -2.12
N ILE A 144 40.31 -18.11 -1.53
CA ILE A 144 41.65 -18.69 -1.36
C ILE A 144 41.93 -18.77 0.15
N PRO A 145 42.41 -19.91 0.68
CA PRO A 145 42.71 -21.16 -0.03
C PRO A 145 41.47 -22.02 -0.35
N VAL A 146 40.31 -21.67 0.20
CA VAL A 146 39.03 -22.36 -0.02
C VAL A 146 37.91 -21.34 -0.11
N GLN A 147 36.77 -21.72 -0.68
CA GLN A 147 35.57 -20.87 -0.68
C GLN A 147 35.16 -20.49 0.74
N HIS A 148 35.18 -19.20 1.05
CA HIS A 148 34.67 -18.70 2.33
C HIS A 148 33.18 -18.37 2.23
N TYR A 149 32.51 -18.44 3.38
CA TYR A 149 31.11 -18.07 3.55
C TYR A 149 30.98 -17.03 4.66
N ALA A 150 30.21 -15.98 4.40
CA ALA A 150 29.73 -15.09 5.43
C ALA A 150 28.46 -15.70 6.04
N VAL A 151 28.39 -15.71 7.36
CA VAL A 151 27.26 -16.27 8.11
C VAL A 151 26.59 -15.13 8.86
N HIS A 152 25.35 -14.81 8.48
CA HIS A 152 24.59 -13.72 9.05
C HIS A 152 23.41 -14.27 9.85
N LYS A 153 23.24 -13.77 11.06
CA LYS A 153 22.12 -14.13 11.93
C LYS A 153 20.93 -13.23 11.62
N ILE A 154 19.78 -13.81 11.37
CA ILE A 154 18.53 -13.10 11.07
C ILE A 154 17.39 -13.57 11.99
N PRO A 155 16.34 -12.75 12.16
CA PRO A 155 15.09 -13.20 12.77
C PRO A 155 14.48 -14.36 11.97
N TYR A 156 13.84 -15.30 12.64
CA TYR A 156 13.08 -16.35 11.97
C TYR A 156 11.67 -15.84 11.64
N VAL A 157 11.40 -15.58 10.36
CA VAL A 157 10.08 -15.09 9.88
C VAL A 157 9.45 -16.00 8.82
N ASP A 158 10.11 -17.11 8.47
CA ASP A 158 9.73 -18.01 7.37
C ASP A 158 8.25 -18.45 7.45
N ASP A 159 7.78 -18.87 8.63
CA ASP A 159 6.38 -19.27 8.89
C ASP A 159 5.34 -18.20 8.50
N LYS A 160 5.74 -16.92 8.51
CA LYS A 160 4.86 -15.78 8.20
C LYS A 160 4.90 -15.38 6.73
N ILE A 161 5.96 -15.73 6.00
CA ILE A 161 6.23 -15.20 4.66
C ILE A 161 6.22 -16.27 3.55
N GLU A 162 6.61 -17.52 3.83
CA GLU A 162 6.80 -18.55 2.79
C GLU A 162 5.50 -19.15 2.23
N ASN A 163 4.35 -18.81 2.82
CA ASN A 163 3.02 -19.13 2.29
C ASN A 163 2.35 -17.95 1.56
N SER A 164 3.11 -16.89 1.27
CA SER A 164 2.56 -15.64 0.75
C SER A 164 2.39 -15.62 -0.77
N VAL A 165 1.29 -15.06 -1.25
CA VAL A 165 1.10 -14.71 -2.68
C VAL A 165 0.97 -13.21 -2.83
N MET A 166 1.77 -12.63 -3.72
CA MET A 166 1.78 -11.20 -3.97
C MET A 166 0.65 -10.83 -4.93
N CYS A 167 -0.38 -10.19 -4.40
CA CYS A 167 -1.56 -9.76 -5.15
C CYS A 167 -1.41 -8.29 -5.56
N VAL A 168 -1.36 -8.06 -6.88
CA VAL A 168 -1.05 -6.75 -7.46
C VAL A 168 -2.32 -6.12 -8.02
N MET A 169 -2.73 -4.97 -7.48
CA MET A 169 -3.78 -4.14 -8.05
C MET A 169 -3.19 -3.26 -9.15
N LEU A 170 -3.22 -3.76 -10.38
CA LEU A 170 -2.59 -3.06 -11.49
C LEU A 170 -3.28 -1.71 -11.74
N ARG A 171 -2.53 -0.62 -11.88
CA ARG A 171 -1.10 -0.57 -12.26
C ARG A 171 -0.17 0.04 -11.20
N GLY A 172 -0.67 0.96 -10.37
CA GLY A 172 0.13 1.69 -9.38
C GLY A 172 0.83 0.79 -8.35
N ALA A 173 0.31 -0.41 -8.13
CA ALA A 173 0.83 -1.37 -7.16
C ALA A 173 2.01 -2.23 -7.66
N LEU A 174 2.38 -2.20 -8.95
CA LEU A 174 3.34 -3.18 -9.50
C LEU A 174 4.73 -3.08 -8.86
N LEU A 175 5.36 -1.90 -8.91
CA LEU A 175 6.65 -1.67 -8.25
C LEU A 175 6.59 -1.89 -6.72
N PRO A 176 5.63 -1.31 -5.97
CA PRO A 176 5.39 -1.65 -4.56
C PRO A 176 5.36 -3.15 -4.25
N SER A 177 4.67 -3.92 -5.09
CA SER A 177 4.54 -5.37 -4.92
C SER A 177 5.85 -6.10 -5.21
N MET A 178 6.64 -5.66 -6.19
CA MET A 178 7.99 -6.18 -6.42
C MET A 178 8.92 -5.87 -5.24
N ILE A 179 8.84 -4.66 -4.66
CA ILE A 179 9.61 -4.28 -3.46
C ILE A 179 9.25 -5.20 -2.28
N MET A 180 7.96 -5.34 -1.97
CA MET A 180 7.51 -6.19 -0.86
C MET A 180 7.89 -7.66 -1.06
N SER A 181 7.75 -8.19 -2.28
CA SER A 181 8.21 -9.55 -2.62
C SER A 181 9.72 -9.70 -2.50
N LYS A 182 10.49 -8.65 -2.79
CA LYS A 182 11.94 -8.64 -2.60
C LYS A 182 12.32 -8.69 -1.13
N GLU A 183 11.66 -7.92 -0.27
CA GLU A 183 11.88 -8.00 1.18
C GLU A 183 11.54 -9.40 1.71
N ILE A 184 10.43 -10.00 1.28
CA ILE A 184 10.10 -11.40 1.60
C ILE A 184 11.23 -12.35 1.18
N GLN A 185 11.77 -12.18 -0.03
CA GLN A 185 12.86 -13.01 -0.53
C GLN A 185 14.14 -12.87 0.32
N GLU A 186 14.52 -11.64 0.67
CA GLU A 186 15.76 -11.37 1.42
C GLU A 186 15.67 -11.84 2.89
N TYR A 187 14.47 -11.86 3.47
CA TYR A 187 14.24 -12.36 4.84
C TYR A 187 13.92 -13.85 4.91
N SER A 188 13.63 -14.50 3.79
CA SER A 188 13.41 -15.95 3.73
C SER A 188 14.72 -16.71 3.76
N SER A 189 14.78 -17.73 4.62
CA SER A 189 15.96 -18.61 4.68
C SER A 189 16.08 -19.55 3.49
N THR A 190 14.97 -19.80 2.79
CA THR A 190 14.92 -20.65 1.59
C THR A 190 15.02 -19.84 0.29
N ASN A 191 15.24 -18.52 0.38
CA ASN A 191 15.22 -17.59 -0.75
C ASN A 191 13.88 -17.66 -1.51
N TYR A 192 12.78 -17.77 -0.76
CA TYR A 192 11.42 -17.85 -1.26
C TYR A 192 11.03 -16.60 -2.04
N VAL A 193 10.60 -16.76 -3.29
CA VAL A 193 10.04 -15.67 -4.10
C VAL A 193 8.54 -15.91 -4.24
N THR A 194 7.75 -14.95 -3.78
CA THR A 194 6.28 -15.03 -3.85
C THR A 194 5.80 -15.27 -5.29
N PRO A 195 4.83 -16.16 -5.52
CA PRO A 195 4.00 -16.11 -6.72
C PRO A 195 3.30 -14.76 -6.83
N PHE A 196 2.92 -14.37 -8.05
CA PHE A 196 2.18 -13.13 -8.31
C PHE A 196 0.78 -13.43 -8.81
N ALA A 197 -0.19 -12.62 -8.38
CA ALA A 197 -1.56 -12.62 -8.87
C ALA A 197 -1.93 -11.19 -9.27
N LEU A 198 -2.16 -10.97 -10.56
CA LEU A 198 -2.29 -9.64 -11.15
C LEU A 198 -3.76 -9.34 -11.42
N PHE A 199 -4.33 -8.37 -10.70
CA PHE A 199 -5.71 -7.94 -10.85
C PHE A 199 -5.77 -6.61 -11.58
N LYS A 200 -6.35 -6.57 -12.78
CA LYS A 200 -6.60 -5.33 -13.51
C LYS A 200 -7.87 -4.69 -12.95
N ILE A 201 -7.68 -3.76 -12.03
CA ILE A 201 -8.78 -3.02 -11.41
C ILE A 201 -8.59 -1.52 -11.62
N HIS A 202 -9.68 -0.81 -11.87
CA HIS A 202 -9.67 0.64 -11.93
C HIS A 202 -10.96 1.20 -11.35
N ARG A 203 -10.89 2.45 -10.90
CA ARG A 203 -12.05 3.23 -10.49
C ARG A 203 -12.50 4.13 -11.64
N ASP A 204 -13.80 4.41 -11.70
CA ASP A 204 -14.33 5.38 -12.63
C ASP A 204 -14.12 6.82 -12.11
N ASP A 205 -13.03 7.48 -12.53
CA ASP A 205 -12.68 8.83 -12.10
C ASP A 205 -13.66 9.93 -12.58
N THR A 206 -14.66 9.60 -13.41
CA THR A 206 -15.76 10.51 -13.76
C THR A 206 -16.83 10.60 -12.69
N LYS A 207 -16.79 9.67 -11.72
CA LYS A 207 -17.73 9.56 -10.61
C LYS A 207 -17.15 10.13 -9.32
N ASP A 208 -18.06 10.52 -8.44
CA ASP A 208 -17.74 11.07 -7.12
C ASP A 208 -17.74 9.94 -6.09
N GLU A 209 -17.33 10.26 -4.86
CA GLU A 209 -17.22 9.28 -3.78
C GLU A 209 -18.48 8.42 -3.55
N TYR A 210 -19.68 8.97 -3.78
CA TYR A 210 -20.97 8.31 -3.51
C TYR A 210 -21.46 7.39 -4.63
N ASN A 211 -20.98 7.58 -5.86
CA ASN A 211 -21.40 6.76 -7.01
C ASN A 211 -20.24 6.04 -7.69
N MET A 212 -19.03 6.11 -7.11
CA MET A 212 -17.83 5.45 -7.59
C MET A 212 -18.07 3.98 -7.94
N GLU A 213 -17.54 3.55 -9.09
CA GLU A 213 -17.54 2.16 -9.52
C GLU A 213 -16.12 1.62 -9.54
N TYR A 214 -15.95 0.39 -9.07
CA TYR A 214 -14.70 -0.36 -9.10
C TYR A 214 -14.87 -1.49 -10.10
N ILE A 215 -14.09 -1.44 -11.17
CA ILE A 215 -14.22 -2.34 -12.32
C ILE A 215 -13.01 -3.25 -12.34
N LEU A 216 -13.23 -4.52 -12.00
CA LEU A 216 -12.26 -5.60 -12.12
C LEU A 216 -12.41 -6.26 -13.50
N ASP A 217 -11.42 -6.09 -14.35
CA ASP A 217 -11.34 -6.68 -15.69
C ASP A 217 -10.66 -8.05 -15.62
N LEU A 218 -11.46 -9.12 -15.66
CA LEU A 218 -10.95 -10.49 -15.56
C LEU A 218 -10.23 -10.95 -16.84
N ASP A 219 -10.53 -10.33 -17.98
CA ASP A 219 -9.87 -10.67 -19.24
C ASP A 219 -8.44 -10.11 -19.25
N ARG A 220 -8.21 -8.96 -18.58
CA ARG A 220 -6.88 -8.34 -18.41
C ARG A 220 -6.19 -8.64 -17.06
N SER A 221 -6.76 -9.54 -16.25
CA SER A 221 -6.15 -10.02 -15.01
C SER A 221 -5.44 -11.36 -15.24
N HIS A 222 -4.34 -11.61 -14.52
CA HIS A 222 -3.53 -12.83 -14.64
C HIS A 222 -3.30 -13.44 -13.25
N PHE A 223 -4.04 -14.49 -12.92
CA PHE A 223 -3.93 -15.23 -11.67
C PHE A 223 -4.50 -16.64 -11.84
N ASN A 224 -4.10 -17.56 -10.97
CA ASN A 224 -4.72 -18.87 -10.83
C ASN A 224 -5.44 -18.94 -9.47
N LEU A 225 -6.75 -19.18 -9.49
CA LEU A 225 -7.59 -19.23 -8.29
C LEU A 225 -7.12 -20.28 -7.27
N GLU A 226 -6.69 -21.46 -7.72
CA GLU A 226 -6.23 -22.54 -6.83
C GLU A 226 -4.95 -22.15 -6.08
N GLN A 227 -4.13 -21.27 -6.69
CA GLN A 227 -2.91 -20.77 -6.05
C GLN A 227 -3.17 -19.70 -4.99
N LEU A 228 -4.43 -19.24 -4.83
CA LEU A 228 -4.81 -18.25 -3.82
C LEU A 228 -5.49 -18.88 -2.60
N ASP A 229 -6.02 -20.09 -2.74
CA ASP A 229 -6.76 -20.77 -1.67
C ASP A 229 -5.81 -21.24 -0.55
N GLY A 230 -6.18 -20.96 0.71
CA GLY A 230 -5.35 -21.24 1.89
C GLY A 230 -4.02 -20.47 1.95
N LYS A 231 -3.81 -19.47 1.09
CA LYS A 231 -2.60 -18.64 1.05
C LYS A 231 -2.72 -17.37 1.87
N ASP A 232 -1.57 -16.85 2.29
CA ASP A 232 -1.46 -15.53 2.90
C ASP A 232 -1.37 -14.49 1.76
N LEU A 233 -2.46 -13.79 1.46
CA LEU A 233 -2.48 -12.82 0.37
C LEU A 233 -1.88 -11.50 0.83
N VAL A 234 -0.86 -11.03 0.12
CA VAL A 234 -0.18 -9.78 0.41
C VAL A 234 -0.43 -8.79 -0.72
N PHE A 235 -0.98 -7.63 -0.37
CA PHE A 235 -1.22 -6.53 -1.28
C PHE A 235 -0.33 -5.35 -0.90
N ALA A 236 0.37 -4.76 -1.87
CA ALA A 236 1.16 -3.56 -1.67
C ALA A 236 0.71 -2.48 -2.66
N ASP A 237 -0.02 -1.48 -2.18
CA ASP A 237 -0.51 -0.36 -2.99
C ASP A 237 -0.21 0.96 -2.27
N PRO A 238 0.40 1.97 -2.91
CA PRO A 238 0.83 3.18 -2.23
C PRO A 238 -0.30 3.92 -1.51
N MET A 239 -1.56 3.75 -1.96
CA MET A 239 -2.69 4.52 -1.44
C MET A 239 -3.88 3.64 -1.08
N ASN A 240 -4.43 3.82 0.12
CA ASN A 240 -5.73 3.29 0.49
C ASN A 240 -6.73 4.43 0.79
N ALA A 241 -7.53 4.78 -0.21
CA ALA A 241 -8.53 5.84 -0.09
C ALA A 241 -9.86 5.30 0.46
N THR A 242 -10.67 4.70 -0.41
CA THR A 242 -12.03 4.23 -0.08
C THR A 242 -12.08 2.77 0.32
N GLY A 243 -10.99 2.02 0.13
CA GLY A 243 -10.91 0.56 0.28
C GLY A 243 -11.64 -0.25 -0.81
N GLY A 244 -12.32 0.39 -1.75
CA GLY A 244 -13.21 -0.29 -2.69
C GLY A 244 -12.50 -1.27 -3.64
N SER A 245 -11.28 -0.96 -4.09
CA SER A 245 -10.52 -1.83 -4.99
C SER A 245 -10.22 -3.19 -4.35
N LEU A 246 -9.69 -3.19 -3.12
CA LEU A 246 -9.39 -4.42 -2.40
C LEU A 246 -10.67 -5.21 -2.11
N ILE A 247 -11.71 -4.55 -1.61
CA ILE A 247 -13.00 -5.21 -1.32
C ILE A 247 -13.58 -5.85 -2.57
N THR A 248 -13.49 -5.20 -3.73
CA THR A 248 -13.98 -5.76 -5.00
C THR A 248 -13.27 -7.04 -5.39
N ILE A 249 -11.94 -7.09 -5.26
CA ILE A 249 -11.16 -8.30 -5.50
C ILE A 249 -11.57 -9.39 -4.50
N MET A 250 -11.68 -9.06 -3.22
CA MET A 250 -12.00 -10.03 -2.18
C MET A 250 -13.42 -10.59 -2.29
N GLN A 251 -14.41 -9.78 -2.68
CA GLN A 251 -15.77 -10.27 -2.95
C GLN A 251 -15.77 -11.22 -4.16
N TYR A 252 -15.07 -10.88 -5.24
CA TYR A 252 -14.90 -11.79 -6.37
C TYR A 252 -14.27 -13.13 -5.95
N LEU A 253 -13.17 -13.11 -5.17
CA LEU A 253 -12.54 -14.34 -4.68
C LEU A 253 -13.50 -15.17 -3.81
N LYS A 254 -14.29 -14.51 -2.96
CA LYS A 254 -15.32 -15.16 -2.13
C LYS A 254 -16.40 -15.82 -2.98
N GLU A 255 -16.87 -15.16 -4.04
CA GLU A 255 -17.83 -15.73 -5.00
C GLU A 255 -17.25 -16.96 -5.73
N GLN A 256 -15.95 -16.94 -6.03
CA GLN A 256 -15.21 -18.08 -6.57
C GLN A 256 -14.89 -19.17 -5.52
N LYS A 257 -15.40 -19.03 -4.29
CA LYS A 257 -15.21 -19.96 -3.15
C LYS A 257 -13.75 -20.10 -2.69
N ILE A 258 -12.92 -19.12 -3.02
CA ILE A 258 -11.53 -19.06 -2.54
C ILE A 258 -11.52 -18.52 -1.12
N LYS A 259 -10.78 -19.20 -0.24
CA LYS A 259 -10.63 -18.87 1.18
C LYS A 259 -9.16 -18.65 1.51
N PRO A 260 -8.66 -17.42 1.35
CA PRO A 260 -7.35 -17.04 1.83
C PRO A 260 -7.21 -17.33 3.32
N LYS A 261 -5.99 -17.66 3.74
CA LYS A 261 -5.65 -17.84 5.16
C LYS A 261 -5.60 -16.49 5.89
N SER A 262 -5.01 -15.48 5.25
CA SER A 262 -4.95 -14.11 5.74
C SER A 262 -4.86 -13.11 4.58
N ILE A 263 -5.21 -11.85 4.85
CA ILE A 263 -5.05 -10.74 3.91
C ILE A 263 -4.23 -9.67 4.60
N ARG A 264 -3.06 -9.31 4.05
CA ARG A 264 -2.26 -8.18 4.53
C ARG A 264 -2.20 -7.10 3.48
N PHE A 265 -2.59 -5.89 3.82
CA PHE A 265 -2.59 -4.76 2.92
C PHE A 265 -1.64 -3.66 3.39
N PHE A 266 -0.64 -3.36 2.55
CA PHE A 266 0.44 -2.44 2.84
C PHE A 266 0.29 -1.15 2.02
N ASN A 267 0.26 -0.01 2.71
CA ASN A 267 0.06 1.30 2.12
C ASN A 267 1.07 2.34 2.60
N VAL A 268 1.47 3.25 1.72
CA VAL A 268 2.26 4.41 2.14
C VAL A 268 1.36 5.41 2.87
N ILE A 269 0.18 5.68 2.31
CA ILE A 269 -0.84 6.49 2.96
C ILE A 269 -2.21 5.79 2.94
N SER A 270 -2.96 5.97 4.02
CA SER A 270 -4.33 5.49 4.15
C SER A 270 -5.20 6.56 4.79
N VAL A 271 -6.52 6.40 4.71
CA VAL A 271 -7.49 7.17 5.52
C VAL A 271 -8.34 6.23 6.36
N LEU A 272 -8.88 6.74 7.48
CA LEU A 272 -9.72 5.96 8.40
C LEU A 272 -10.88 5.27 7.68
N LYS A 273 -11.56 5.98 6.76
CA LYS A 273 -12.69 5.44 6.01
C LYS A 273 -12.35 4.16 5.25
N GLY A 274 -11.26 4.17 4.47
CA GLY A 274 -10.81 3.01 3.71
C GLY A 274 -10.33 1.88 4.62
N SER A 275 -9.54 2.21 5.64
CA SER A 275 -9.01 1.22 6.57
C SER A 275 -10.11 0.50 7.37
N LEU A 276 -11.01 1.24 8.00
CA LEU A 276 -12.13 0.66 8.76
C LEU A 276 -13.01 -0.18 7.84
N ARG A 277 -13.36 0.33 6.65
CA ARG A 277 -14.21 -0.41 5.73
C ARG A 277 -13.62 -1.77 5.33
N ILE A 278 -12.32 -1.83 5.07
CA ILE A 278 -11.62 -3.09 4.72
C ILE A 278 -11.69 -4.09 5.89
N VAL A 279 -11.30 -3.69 7.10
CA VAL A 279 -11.26 -4.62 8.26
C VAL A 279 -12.65 -5.08 8.72
N ARG A 280 -13.71 -4.36 8.32
CA ARG A 280 -15.11 -4.78 8.53
C ARG A 280 -15.64 -5.68 7.42
N ALA A 281 -15.16 -5.50 6.19
CA ALA A 281 -15.66 -6.20 5.02
C ALA A 281 -14.97 -7.55 4.74
N ILE A 282 -13.71 -7.68 5.16
CA ILE A 282 -12.85 -8.81 4.81
C ILE A 282 -12.37 -9.49 6.09
N ASP A 283 -12.72 -10.76 6.23
CA ASP A 283 -12.28 -11.59 7.35
C ASP A 283 -10.74 -11.75 7.32
N ASN A 284 -10.10 -11.71 8.50
CA ASN A 284 -8.64 -11.85 8.65
C ASN A 284 -7.81 -10.84 7.82
N ALA A 285 -8.34 -9.64 7.61
CA ALA A 285 -7.60 -8.54 6.98
C ALA A 285 -6.83 -7.70 8.00
N GLU A 286 -5.53 -7.55 7.78
CA GLU A 286 -4.63 -6.63 8.49
C GLU A 286 -4.20 -5.51 7.54
N ILE A 287 -4.17 -4.27 8.03
CA ILE A 287 -3.74 -3.09 7.27
C ILE A 287 -2.51 -2.52 7.93
N TYR A 288 -1.46 -2.30 7.14
CA TYR A 288 -0.23 -1.65 7.56
C TYR A 288 -0.05 -0.39 6.73
N THR A 289 -0.10 0.78 7.37
CA THR A 289 0.10 2.06 6.70
C THR A 289 1.21 2.87 7.33
N LEU A 290 2.02 3.55 6.52
CA LEU A 290 3.11 4.38 7.04
C LEU A 290 2.53 5.65 7.68
N TRP A 291 1.49 6.19 7.07
CA TRP A 291 0.81 7.40 7.52
C TRP A 291 -0.71 7.29 7.38
N MET A 292 -1.45 7.88 8.33
CA MET A 292 -2.89 8.02 8.28
C MET A 292 -3.27 9.48 8.02
N ASP A 293 -3.99 9.71 6.92
CA ASP A 293 -4.52 11.02 6.53
C ASP A 293 -5.94 11.23 7.06
N PRO A 294 -6.32 12.50 7.29
CA PRO A 294 -7.57 12.83 7.97
C PRO A 294 -8.80 12.52 7.12
N ALA A 295 -8.79 12.85 5.83
CA ALA A 295 -10.04 12.89 5.07
C ALA A 295 -9.88 12.52 3.59
N LEU A 296 -11.03 12.36 2.94
CA LEU A 296 -11.15 12.34 1.49
C LEU A 296 -11.82 13.63 1.00
N ASN A 297 -11.50 14.08 -0.20
CA ASN A 297 -12.31 15.10 -0.88
C ASN A 297 -13.48 14.45 -1.63
N LYS A 298 -14.37 15.28 -2.20
CA LYS A 298 -15.56 14.82 -2.95
C LYS A 298 -15.27 13.86 -4.11
N ARG A 299 -14.07 13.92 -4.67
CA ARG A 299 -13.58 13.04 -5.74
C ARG A 299 -12.86 11.80 -5.21
N ALA A 300 -13.01 11.49 -3.92
CA ALA A 300 -12.37 10.37 -3.24
C ALA A 300 -10.83 10.37 -3.29
N TYR A 301 -10.19 11.55 -3.42
CA TYR A 301 -8.76 11.67 -3.21
C TYR A 301 -8.46 11.90 -1.74
N ILE A 302 -7.40 11.23 -1.26
CA ILE A 302 -6.85 11.45 0.08
C ILE A 302 -6.36 12.89 0.19
N VAL A 303 -6.70 13.55 1.30
CA VAL A 303 -6.29 14.92 1.60
C VAL A 303 -5.63 15.01 2.98
N PRO A 304 -4.46 15.67 3.11
CA PRO A 304 -3.75 16.40 2.06
C PRO A 304 -3.12 15.51 0.97
N GLY A 305 -3.01 14.20 1.19
CA GLY A 305 -2.61 13.21 0.18
C GLY A 305 -1.21 13.42 -0.39
N LEU A 306 -0.91 12.70 -1.47
CA LEU A 306 0.35 12.77 -2.22
C LEU A 306 0.14 12.88 -3.75
N GLY A 307 -1.08 13.22 -4.18
CA GLY A 307 -1.52 13.14 -5.57
C GLY A 307 -1.76 11.70 -6.02
N ASP A 308 -1.60 11.42 -7.31
CA ASP A 308 -1.69 10.06 -7.85
C ASP A 308 -0.31 9.37 -7.79
N ALA A 309 -0.08 8.53 -6.77
CA ALA A 309 1.18 7.79 -6.68
C ALA A 309 1.41 6.86 -7.87
N GLY A 310 0.36 6.29 -8.47
CA GLY A 310 0.51 5.38 -9.60
C GLY A 310 1.10 6.10 -10.80
N ASP A 311 0.59 7.30 -11.10
CA ASP A 311 1.13 8.15 -12.17
C ASP A 311 2.50 8.74 -11.81
N ARG A 312 2.80 8.97 -10.52
CA ARG A 312 4.13 9.42 -10.09
C ARG A 312 5.19 8.33 -10.14
N ILE A 313 4.81 7.06 -9.96
CA ILE A 313 5.72 5.91 -10.06
C ILE A 313 5.90 5.50 -11.53
N ASN A 314 4.81 5.41 -12.27
CA ASN A 314 4.81 4.82 -13.61
C ASN A 314 4.78 5.87 -14.72
N GLY A 315 4.48 7.15 -14.44
CA GLY A 315 4.07 8.13 -15.45
C GLY A 315 2.57 8.04 -15.76
N MET A 316 2.00 9.07 -16.39
CA MET A 316 0.58 9.11 -16.78
C MET A 316 0.27 8.11 -17.90
N ASP A 317 -0.90 7.46 -17.83
CA ASP A 317 -1.36 6.58 -18.90
C ASP A 317 -2.13 7.33 -20.00
N ARG A 318 -2.02 6.82 -21.23
CA ARG A 318 -2.80 7.34 -22.35
C ARG A 318 -4.09 6.55 -22.44
N ARG A 319 -5.25 7.23 -22.38
CA ARG A 319 -6.58 6.58 -22.42
C ARG A 319 -6.79 5.73 -23.68
N GLU A 320 -6.22 6.13 -24.81
CA GLU A 320 -6.36 5.43 -26.10
C GLU A 320 -5.46 4.19 -26.20
N TYR A 321 -4.34 4.17 -25.48
CA TYR A 321 -3.35 3.10 -25.51
C TYR A 321 -2.86 2.81 -24.08
N PRO A 322 -3.69 2.17 -23.25
CA PRO A 322 -3.32 1.90 -21.87
C PRO A 322 -2.17 0.90 -21.82
N ARG A 323 -1.18 1.18 -20.98
CA ARG A 323 0.00 0.31 -20.88
C ARG A 323 -0.35 -1.08 -20.37
N ASP A 324 0.22 -2.07 -21.05
CA ASP A 324 0.27 -3.45 -20.58
C ASP A 324 1.44 -3.66 -19.61
N ILE A 325 1.56 -4.88 -19.10
CA ILE A 325 2.60 -5.21 -18.13
C ILE A 325 4.01 -5.16 -18.72
N ILE A 326 4.18 -5.47 -20.01
CA ILE A 326 5.48 -5.44 -20.68
C ILE A 326 5.96 -3.99 -20.77
N GLN A 327 5.07 -3.08 -21.18
CA GLN A 327 5.36 -1.65 -21.24
C GLN A 327 5.66 -1.08 -19.85
N LEU A 328 4.90 -1.46 -18.82
CA LEU A 328 5.18 -1.03 -17.44
C LEU A 328 6.56 -1.47 -16.95
N ILE A 329 6.94 -2.73 -17.21
CA ILE A 329 8.27 -3.25 -16.85
C ILE A 329 9.36 -2.54 -17.64
N ALA A 330 9.13 -2.26 -18.92
CA ALA A 330 10.06 -1.53 -19.76
C ALA A 330 10.27 -0.08 -19.27
N ASP A 331 9.20 0.60 -18.84
CA ASP A 331 9.23 1.97 -18.32
C ASP A 331 10.12 2.09 -17.05
N TYR A 332 10.22 1.03 -16.25
CA TYR A 332 11.12 1.00 -15.09
C TYR A 332 12.62 0.98 -15.45
N GLY A 333 12.96 0.62 -16.69
CA GLY A 333 14.32 0.57 -17.19
C GLY A 333 15.19 -0.53 -16.56
N VAL A 334 16.44 -0.59 -16.98
CA VAL A 334 17.37 -1.69 -16.64
C VAL A 334 17.70 -1.74 -15.15
N ASN A 335 17.78 -0.59 -14.47
CA ASN A 335 18.21 -0.54 -13.07
C ASN A 335 17.20 -1.24 -12.14
N ILE A 336 15.91 -0.90 -12.29
CA ILE A 336 14.84 -1.48 -11.47
C ILE A 336 14.59 -2.94 -11.87
N THR A 337 14.56 -3.25 -13.17
CA THR A 337 14.32 -4.63 -13.61
C THR A 337 15.47 -5.58 -13.23
N SER A 338 16.72 -5.09 -13.19
CA SER A 338 17.86 -5.86 -12.68
C SER A 338 17.78 -6.06 -11.16
N LEU A 339 17.32 -5.07 -10.40
CA LEU A 339 17.17 -5.16 -8.95
C LEU A 339 16.12 -6.20 -8.55
N TYR A 340 15.00 -6.25 -9.27
CA TYR A 340 13.85 -7.15 -8.99
C TYR A 340 13.77 -8.33 -9.96
N LYS A 341 14.92 -8.81 -10.47
CA LYS A 341 14.98 -9.84 -11.54
C LYS A 341 14.17 -11.10 -11.22
N SER A 342 14.25 -11.60 -10.00
CA SER A 342 13.50 -12.79 -9.57
C SER A 342 11.99 -12.56 -9.59
N GLN A 343 11.54 -11.38 -9.17
CA GLN A 343 10.14 -10.97 -9.15
C GLN A 343 9.62 -10.79 -10.59
N VAL A 344 10.39 -10.12 -11.45
CA VAL A 344 10.06 -9.96 -12.87
C VAL A 344 9.87 -11.32 -13.55
N ARG A 345 10.74 -12.30 -13.26
CA ARG A 345 10.59 -13.67 -13.79
C ARG A 345 9.30 -14.35 -13.31
N LYS A 346 8.92 -14.20 -12.03
CA LYS A 346 7.66 -14.75 -11.51
C LYS A 346 6.42 -14.07 -12.12
N ILE A 347 6.50 -12.77 -12.37
CA ILE A 347 5.47 -12.02 -13.08
C ILE A 347 5.36 -12.52 -14.52
N GLU A 348 6.47 -12.68 -15.24
CA GLU A 348 6.51 -13.24 -16.59
C GLU A 348 5.87 -14.63 -16.65
N GLU A 349 6.26 -15.53 -15.72
CA GLU A 349 5.63 -16.85 -15.58
C GLU A 349 4.10 -16.70 -15.44
N THR A 350 3.63 -15.85 -14.53
CA THR A 350 2.19 -15.62 -14.30
C THR A 350 1.45 -15.14 -15.55
N VAL A 351 2.05 -14.22 -16.31
CA VAL A 351 1.45 -13.65 -17.51
C VAL A 351 1.44 -14.66 -18.66
N LEU A 352 2.55 -15.38 -18.88
CA LEU A 352 2.72 -16.31 -20.00
C LEU A 352 2.01 -17.65 -19.80
N TYR A 353 1.90 -18.17 -18.56
CA TYR A 353 1.25 -19.46 -18.32
C TYR A 353 -0.25 -19.48 -18.67
N ARG A 354 -0.93 -18.33 -18.67
CA ARG A 354 -2.32 -18.20 -19.16
C ARG A 354 -2.46 -18.44 -20.67
N SER A 355 -1.35 -18.51 -21.42
CA SER A 355 -1.36 -18.76 -22.88
C SER A 355 -1.42 -20.25 -23.24
N LYS A 356 -1.42 -21.15 -22.24
CA LYS A 356 -1.36 -22.62 -22.43
C LYS A 356 -2.64 -23.37 -22.02
N GLU A 357 -3.65 -22.66 -21.52
CA GLU A 357 -5.02 -23.14 -21.29
C GLU A 357 -5.97 -22.41 -22.24
#